data_AF-A0A1Y4LRZ3-F1
#
_entry.id   AF-A0A1Y4LRZ3-F1
#
_cell.length_a   1.000
_cell.length_b   1.000
_cell.length_c   1.000
_cell.angle_alpha   90.00
_cell.angle_beta   90.00
_cell.angle_gamma   90.00
#
_symmetry.space_group_name_H-M   'P 1'
#
loop_
_entity.id
_entity.type
_entity.pdbx_description
1 polymer ?
#
loop_
_entity_poly.entity_id
_entity_poly.type
_entity_poly.pdbx_seq_one_letter_code
_entity_poly.pdbx_strand_id
1 'polypeptide(L)'
;MEKSLQTLNRQEKIAVWSDRIAACRSSGISVRVWCEGNGISTVSYYKWQKKLFCLVAQSVPQFAEVCVAPVAPIWATVHLGDISVDIHSGADAETTAMLLRILQSC
;
A
#
# COMPACT_ATOMS: atom_id res chain seq x y z
N MET A 1 -26.32 8.20 -6.13
CA MET A 1 -27.13 7.38 -5.20
C MET A 1 -26.84 5.87 -5.37
N GLU A 2 -26.77 5.34 -6.59
CA GLU A 2 -26.54 3.90 -6.87
C GLU A 2 -25.27 3.28 -6.24
N LYS A 3 -24.13 3.98 -6.27
CA LYS A 3 -22.87 3.51 -5.64
C LYS A 3 -22.99 3.26 -4.13
N SER A 4 -23.87 3.98 -3.44
CA SER A 4 -24.07 3.84 -1.99
C SER A 4 -24.79 2.53 -1.64
N LEU A 5 -25.84 2.19 -2.40
CA LEU A 5 -26.59 0.93 -2.21
C LEU A 5 -25.75 -0.31 -2.51
N GLN A 6 -24.92 -0.25 -3.57
CA GLN A 6 -24.00 -1.34 -3.88
C GLN A 6 -22.97 -1.57 -2.76
N THR A 7 -22.50 -0.49 -2.14
CA THR A 7 -21.55 -0.54 -1.02
C THR A 7 -22.20 -1.13 0.24
N LEU A 8 -23.42 -0.70 0.57
CA LEU A 8 -24.20 -1.23 1.69
C LEU A 8 -24.48 -2.73 1.51
N ASN A 9 -24.91 -3.15 0.32
CA ASN A 9 -25.15 -4.57 0.02
C ASN A 9 -23.87 -5.41 0.14
N ARG A 10 -22.71 -4.84 -0.23
CA ARG A 10 -21.42 -5.49 -0.05
C ARG A 10 -21.06 -5.66 1.43
N GLN A 11 -21.26 -4.63 2.24
CA GLN A 11 -20.99 -4.67 3.68
C GLN A 11 -21.91 -5.66 4.40
N GLU A 12 -23.20 -5.65 4.07
CA GLU A 12 -24.18 -6.61 4.60
C GLU A 12 -23.77 -8.06 4.30
N LYS A 13 -23.38 -8.34 3.05
CA LYS A 13 -22.87 -9.67 2.69
C LYS A 13 -21.60 -10.05 3.47
N ILE A 14 -20.70 -9.10 3.72
CA ILE A 14 -19.50 -9.36 4.52
C ILE A 14 -19.88 -9.73 5.96
N ALA A 15 -20.82 -9.01 6.58
CA ALA A 15 -21.30 -9.31 7.93
C ALA A 15 -21.93 -10.70 8.02
N VAL A 16 -22.88 -11.01 7.13
CA VAL A 16 -23.56 -12.31 7.10
C VAL A 16 -22.56 -13.47 6.93
N TRP A 17 -21.57 -13.33 6.05
CA TRP A 17 -20.58 -14.37 5.85
C TRP A 17 -19.57 -14.48 6.99
N SER A 18 -19.28 -13.38 7.68
CA SER A 18 -18.46 -13.40 8.90
C SER A 18 -19.14 -14.24 9.99
N ASP A 19 -20.42 -13.99 10.25
CA ASP A 19 -21.19 -14.72 11.26
C ASP A 19 -21.30 -16.21 10.92
N ARG A 20 -21.53 -16.55 9.65
CA ARG A 20 -21.57 -17.95 9.18
C ARG A 20 -20.25 -18.68 9.41
N ILE A 21 -19.13 -18.03 9.13
CA ILE A 21 -17.81 -18.63 9.34
C ILE A 21 -17.53 -18.80 10.83
N ALA A 22 -17.89 -17.81 11.65
CA ALA A 22 -17.78 -17.90 13.10
C ALA A 22 -18.62 -19.06 13.66
N ALA A 23 -19.88 -19.19 13.23
CA ALA A 23 -20.77 -20.30 13.61
C ALA A 23 -20.25 -21.67 13.16
N CYS A 24 -19.70 -21.76 11.93
CA CYS A 24 -19.07 -22.99 11.46
C CYS A 24 -17.85 -23.37 12.31
N ARG A 25 -17.03 -22.40 12.73
CA ARG A 25 -15.85 -22.64 13.58
C ARG A 25 -16.24 -23.05 15.00
N SER A 26 -17.24 -22.39 15.58
CA SER A 26 -17.72 -22.72 16.93
C SER A 26 -18.46 -24.06 16.99
N SER A 27 -19.00 -24.52 15.86
CA SER A 27 -19.72 -25.81 15.79
C SER A 27 -18.83 -27.04 16.00
N GLY A 28 -17.51 -26.93 15.80
CA GLY A 28 -16.56 -28.03 15.98
C GLY A 28 -16.70 -29.19 14.98
N ILE A 29 -17.64 -29.12 14.04
CA ILE A 29 -17.85 -30.12 13.00
C ILE A 29 -17.15 -29.72 11.68
N SER A 30 -17.04 -30.67 10.75
CA SER A 30 -16.43 -30.40 9.46
C SER A 30 -17.24 -29.38 8.64
N VAL A 31 -16.54 -28.54 7.87
CA VAL A 31 -17.15 -27.52 7.00
C VAL A 31 -18.17 -28.13 6.04
N ARG A 32 -17.93 -29.36 5.52
CA ARG A 32 -18.85 -30.04 4.60
C ARG A 32 -20.19 -30.34 5.27
N VAL A 33 -20.15 -30.98 6.44
CA VAL A 33 -21.35 -31.33 7.22
C VAL A 33 -22.10 -30.06 7.65
N TRP A 34 -21.37 -29.04 8.09
CA TRP A 34 -21.99 -27.76 8.47
C TRP A 34 -22.65 -27.07 7.27
N CYS A 35 -21.99 -27.06 6.10
CA CYS A 35 -22.53 -26.47 4.88
C CYS A 35 -23.79 -27.21 4.42
N GLU A 36 -23.80 -28.55 4.45
CA GLU A 36 -24.97 -29.37 4.12
C GLU A 36 -26.16 -29.05 5.04
N GLY A 37 -25.94 -29.01 6.36
CA GLY A 37 -26.99 -28.69 7.34
C GLY A 37 -27.53 -27.26 7.25
N ASN A 38 -26.76 -26.32 6.70
CA ASN A 38 -27.16 -24.91 6.54
C ASN A 38 -27.61 -24.58 5.10
N GLY A 39 -27.69 -25.56 4.20
CA GLY A 39 -28.07 -25.33 2.79
C GLY A 39 -27.08 -24.45 2.02
N ILE A 40 -25.80 -24.47 2.41
CA ILE A 40 -24.75 -23.65 1.82
C ILE A 40 -23.89 -24.51 0.90
N SER A 41 -23.57 -24.00 -0.30
CA SER A 41 -22.55 -24.61 -1.15
C SER A 41 -21.17 -24.50 -0.51
N THR A 42 -20.48 -25.62 -0.33
CA THR A 42 -19.10 -25.69 0.17
C THR A 42 -18.14 -24.82 -0.67
N VAL A 43 -18.34 -24.75 -1.99
CA VAL A 43 -17.55 -23.88 -2.88
C VAL A 43 -17.77 -22.41 -2.54
N SER A 44 -19.03 -22.00 -2.31
CA SER A 44 -19.35 -20.63 -1.91
C SER A 44 -18.76 -20.30 -0.54
N TYR A 45 -18.80 -21.24 0.40
CA TYR A 45 -18.19 -21.10 1.71
C TYR A 45 -16.70 -20.76 1.60
N TYR A 46 -15.92 -21.59 0.91
CA TYR A 46 -14.48 -21.36 0.79
C TYR A 46 -14.14 -20.07 0.03
N LYS A 47 -14.94 -19.71 -0.98
CA LYS A 47 -14.79 -18.41 -1.67
C LYS A 47 -14.97 -17.24 -0.71
N TRP A 48 -16.00 -17.26 0.11
CA TRP A 48 -16.26 -16.20 1.08
C TRP A 48 -15.26 -16.19 2.24
N GLN A 49 -14.83 -17.36 2.70
CA GLN A 49 -13.76 -17.48 3.67
C GLN A 49 -12.48 -16.83 3.15
N LYS A 50 -12.02 -17.21 1.95
CA LYS A 50 -10.83 -16.61 1.33
C LYS A 50 -10.97 -15.08 1.21
N LYS A 51 -12.14 -14.60 0.77
CA LYS A 51 -12.42 -13.17 0.63
C LYS A 51 -12.31 -12.43 1.97
N LEU A 52 -12.89 -12.98 3.03
CA LEU A 52 -12.83 -12.39 4.38
C LEU A 52 -11.41 -12.39 4.94
N PHE A 53 -10.65 -13.47 4.73
CA PHE A 53 -9.23 -13.50 5.11
C PHE A 53 -8.39 -12.45 4.39
N CYS A 54 -8.59 -12.27 3.08
CA CYS A 54 -7.89 -11.22 2.33
C CYS A 54 -8.24 -9.82 2.83
N LEU A 55 -9.50 -9.58 3.20
CA LEU A 55 -9.93 -8.29 3.77
C LEU A 55 -9.22 -8.00 5.09
N VAL A 56 -9.12 -8.99 5.97
CA VAL A 56 -8.40 -8.85 7.25
C VAL A 56 -6.89 -8.69 7.00
N ALA A 57 -6.31 -9.47 6.09
CA ALA A 57 -4.89 -9.39 5.76
C ALA A 57 -4.49 -8.01 5.22
N GLN A 58 -5.34 -7.36 4.42
CA GLN A 58 -5.12 -5.99 3.94
C GLN A 58 -5.20 -4.94 5.05
N SER A 59 -5.91 -5.21 6.14
CA SER A 59 -5.98 -4.31 7.30
C SER A 59 -4.84 -4.50 8.30
N VAL A 60 -4.02 -5.54 8.15
CA VAL A 60 -2.83 -5.73 8.99
C VAL A 60 -1.71 -4.86 8.44
N PRO A 61 -1.09 -3.97 9.24
CA PRO A 61 0.05 -3.17 8.78
C PRO A 61 1.19 -4.09 8.33
N GLN A 62 1.61 -3.92 7.08
CA GLN A 62 2.75 -4.65 6.51
C GLN A 62 3.96 -3.72 6.48
N PHE A 63 5.12 -4.21 6.90
CA PHE A 63 6.38 -3.50 6.70
C PHE A 63 6.72 -3.49 5.21
N ALA A 64 6.97 -2.31 4.66
CA ALA A 64 7.51 -2.13 3.32
C ALA A 64 8.95 -1.64 3.43
N GLU A 65 9.86 -2.24 2.68
CA GLU A 65 11.22 -1.72 2.53
C GLU A 65 11.17 -0.40 1.76
N VAL A 66 11.71 0.65 2.37
CA VAL A 66 11.86 1.95 1.72
C VAL A 66 13.21 1.97 1.03
N CYS A 67 13.22 1.94 -0.31
CA CYS A 67 14.43 2.20 -1.08
C CYS A 67 14.78 3.68 -0.94
N VAL A 68 15.75 3.99 -0.08
CA VAL A 68 16.38 5.32 -0.06
C VAL A 68 17.31 5.38 -1.27
N ALA A 69 16.99 6.24 -2.24
CA ALA A 69 17.90 6.47 -3.36
C ALA A 69 19.25 6.98 -2.81
N PRO A 70 20.39 6.48 -3.33
CA PRO A 70 21.68 7.01 -2.92
C PRO A 70 21.73 8.49 -3.28
N VAL A 71 21.97 9.35 -2.28
CA VAL A 71 22.25 10.76 -2.51
C VAL A 71 23.47 10.82 -3.42
N ALA A 72 23.36 11.49 -4.57
CA ALA A 72 24.49 11.64 -5.48
C ALA A 72 25.65 12.30 -4.72
N PRO A 73 26.90 11.81 -4.86
CA PRO A 73 28.02 12.40 -4.15
C PRO A 73 28.24 13.85 -4.63
N ILE A 74 28.39 14.77 -3.68
CA ILE A 74 28.85 16.13 -3.94
C ILE A 74 30.30 16.04 -4.40
N TRP A 75 30.57 16.53 -5.61
CA TRP A 75 31.90 16.53 -6.22
C TRP A 75 32.70 17.77 -5.81
N ALA A 76 32.04 18.92 -5.70
CA ALA A 76 32.67 20.17 -5.31
C ALA A 76 31.66 21.09 -4.63
N THR A 77 32.12 21.88 -3.67
CA THR A 77 31.35 22.98 -3.07
C THR A 77 32.07 24.29 -3.37
N VAL A 78 31.34 25.27 -3.88
CA VAL A 78 31.84 26.62 -4.15
C VAL A 78 31.28 27.58 -3.11
N HIS A 79 32.15 28.35 -2.47
CA HIS A 79 31.77 29.39 -1.52
C HIS A 79 32.01 30.79 -2.12
N LEU A 80 30.99 31.65 -2.06
CA LEU A 80 31.08 33.06 -2.44
C LEU A 80 30.34 33.91 -1.40
N GLY A 81 31.09 34.57 -0.52
CA GLY A 81 30.52 35.26 0.62
C GLY A 81 29.72 34.30 1.51
N ASP A 82 28.44 34.62 1.72
CA ASP A 82 27.51 33.79 2.50
C ASP A 82 26.79 32.72 1.66
N ILE A 83 27.07 32.64 0.36
CA ILE A 83 26.45 31.68 -0.56
C ILE A 83 27.36 30.45 -0.71
N SER A 84 26.76 29.26 -0.61
CA SER A 84 27.43 27.98 -0.87
C SER A 84 26.67 27.20 -1.94
N VAL A 85 27.38 26.65 -2.91
CA VAL A 85 26.80 25.88 -4.02
C VAL A 85 27.44 24.50 -4.09
N ASP A 86 26.62 23.46 -3.96
CA ASP A 86 27.05 22.07 -4.07
C ASP A 86 26.85 21.53 -5.49
N ILE A 87 27.95 21.16 -6.13
CA ILE A 87 28.01 20.58 -7.47
C ILE A 87 28.04 19.05 -7.31
N HIS A 88 27.01 18.38 -7.78
CA HIS A 88 26.87 16.93 -7.70
C HIS A 88 27.49 16.23 -8.91
N SER A 89 27.90 14.98 -8.74
CA SER A 89 28.39 14.14 -9.85
C SER A 89 27.35 14.05 -10.97
N GLY A 90 27.73 14.43 -12.20
CA GLY A 90 26.85 14.45 -13.37
C GLY A 90 26.21 15.82 -13.67
N ALA A 91 26.58 16.87 -12.93
CA ALA A 91 26.18 18.24 -13.27
C ALA A 91 26.71 18.64 -14.65
N ASP A 92 25.82 19.22 -15.47
CA ASP A 92 26.15 19.72 -16.79
C ASP A 92 27.14 20.90 -16.71
N ALA A 93 28.19 20.87 -17.53
CA ALA A 93 29.27 21.84 -17.48
C ALA A 93 28.80 23.25 -17.90
N GLU A 94 27.91 23.34 -18.88
CA GLU A 94 27.38 24.62 -19.36
C GLU A 94 26.48 25.28 -18.30
N THR A 95 25.56 24.50 -17.72
CA THR A 95 24.68 24.93 -16.63
C THR A 95 25.49 25.35 -15.41
N THR A 96 26.50 24.57 -15.03
CA THR A 96 27.37 24.88 -13.89
C THR A 96 28.14 26.18 -14.13
N ALA A 97 28.73 26.37 -15.30
CA ALA A 97 29.45 27.59 -15.65
C ALA A 97 28.52 28.83 -15.68
N MET A 98 27.29 28.68 -16.18
CA MET A 98 26.29 29.75 -16.18
C MET A 98 25.94 30.19 -14.75
N LEU A 99 25.66 29.24 -13.85
CA LEU A 99 25.33 29.54 -12.46
C LEU A 99 26.50 30.25 -11.73
N LEU A 100 27.73 29.77 -11.94
CA LEU A 100 28.91 30.40 -11.35
C LEU A 100 29.15 31.83 -11.86
N ARG A 101 28.89 32.10 -13.15
CA ARG A 101 28.99 33.45 -13.71
C ARG A 101 27.94 34.39 -13.15
N ILE A 102 26.71 33.92 -12.97
CA ILE A 102 25.63 34.72 -12.35
C ILE A 102 26.08 35.11 -10.94
N LEU A 103 26.59 34.16 -10.16
CA LEU A 103 27.07 34.41 -8.81
C LEU A 103 28.25 35.39 -8.78
N GLN A 104 29.18 35.32 -9.72
CA GLN A 104 30.28 36.30 -9.84
C GLN A 104 29.82 37.72 -10.16
N SER A 105 28.63 37.89 -10.73
CA SER A 105 28.07 39.19 -11.13
C SER A 105 27.14 39.83 -10.08
N CYS A 106 26.87 39.13 -8.98
CA CYS A 106 26.16 39.65 -7.80
C CYS A 106 27.15 40.32 -6.83
#